data_AF-A0A942CK16-F1
#
_entry.id   AF-A0A942CK16-F1
#
_cell.length_a   1.000
_cell.length_b   1.000
_cell.length_c   1.000
_cell.angle_alpha   90.00
_cell.angle_beta   90.00
_cell.angle_gamma   90.00
#
_symmetry.space_group_name_H-M   'P 1'
#
loop_
_entity.id
_entity.type
_entity.pdbx_description
1 polymer ?
#
loop_
_entity_poly.entity_id
_entity_poly.type
_entity_poly.pdbx_seq_one_letter_code
_entity_poly.pdbx_strand_id
1 'polypeptide(L)'
;MSTDFPLPLEAYGPPSAEGLLATLAARVALDPFNAVATGLFVLAVLHTFVAPQFARRAHERQHRLDEESRRCGRACTPDLVAEALHFLGEVEVVFGLWAVVLIAVATAFHGWHAVVHYVNDTVVYTEALFVVVIMAMASTRPVIALAEGALGRAASIGRATPLAWWFTILSIGPLLGSFITEPAAMTICALLLSRQFFDLEPSEPLKYATLGLLFVNVSIGG
;
A
#
# COMPACT_ATOMS: atom_id res chain seq x y z
N MET A 1 -33.13 -15.38 -12.09
CA MET A 1 -32.85 -14.35 -11.06
C MET A 1 -31.61 -13.63 -11.51
N SER A 2 -31.66 -12.31 -11.58
CA SER A 2 -30.65 -11.43 -12.17
C SER A 2 -29.23 -11.88 -11.76
N THR A 3 -28.45 -12.27 -12.75
CA THR A 3 -27.12 -12.91 -12.64
C THR A 3 -25.99 -11.93 -12.44
N ASP A 4 -26.31 -10.64 -12.42
CA ASP A 4 -25.34 -9.58 -12.55
C ASP A 4 -24.92 -9.12 -11.16
N PHE A 5 -23.78 -9.65 -10.74
CA PHE A 5 -23.06 -9.25 -9.54
C PHE A 5 -21.75 -8.58 -9.97
N PRO A 6 -21.42 -7.39 -9.44
CA PRO A 6 -22.23 -6.53 -8.58
C PRO A 6 -23.41 -5.92 -9.34
N LEU A 7 -24.40 -5.43 -8.60
CA LEU A 7 -25.53 -4.70 -9.20
C LEU A 7 -25.01 -3.48 -9.99
N PRO A 8 -25.34 -3.33 -11.28
CA PRO A 8 -24.88 -2.20 -12.09
C PRO A 8 -25.35 -0.85 -11.53
N LEU A 9 -24.56 0.21 -11.77
CA LEU A 9 -24.86 1.54 -11.22
C LEU A 9 -26.20 2.11 -11.72
N GLU A 10 -26.57 1.76 -12.94
CA GLU A 10 -27.80 2.16 -13.63
C GLU A 10 -29.04 1.48 -13.05
N ALA A 11 -28.86 0.34 -12.38
CA ALA A 11 -29.92 -0.37 -11.70
C ALA A 11 -30.27 0.27 -10.34
N TYR A 12 -29.40 1.13 -9.80
CA TYR A 12 -29.75 1.98 -8.67
C TYR A 12 -30.56 3.19 -9.16
N GLY A 13 -31.56 3.60 -8.37
CA GLY A 13 -32.31 4.83 -8.63
C GLY A 13 -31.41 6.08 -8.65
N PRO A 14 -31.94 7.21 -9.17
CA PRO A 14 -31.20 8.46 -9.20
C PRO A 14 -30.78 8.90 -7.78
N PRO A 15 -29.70 9.69 -7.63
CA PRO A 15 -29.27 10.21 -6.33
C PRO A 15 -30.43 10.91 -5.61
N SER A 16 -30.55 10.66 -4.31
CA SER A 16 -31.58 11.30 -3.49
C SER A 16 -31.35 12.80 -3.41
N ALA A 17 -32.42 13.58 -3.57
CA ALA A 17 -32.40 15.03 -3.38
C ALA A 17 -32.09 15.43 -1.92
N GLU A 18 -32.25 14.50 -0.97
CA GLU A 18 -31.94 14.69 0.45
C GLU A 18 -30.42 14.56 0.76
N GLY A 19 -29.61 14.23 -0.24
CA GLY A 19 -28.14 14.23 -0.16
C GLY A 19 -27.50 12.85 -0.18
N LEU A 20 -26.19 12.84 0.09
CA LEU A 20 -25.33 11.65 -0.05
C LEU A 20 -25.75 10.52 0.90
N LEU A 21 -26.00 10.81 2.17
CA LEU A 21 -26.34 9.78 3.16
C LEU A 21 -27.67 9.09 2.84
N ALA A 22 -28.67 9.85 2.40
CA ALA A 22 -29.94 9.29 1.95
C ALA A 22 -29.77 8.40 0.72
N THR A 23 -28.91 8.81 -0.22
CA THR A 23 -28.56 8.00 -1.40
C THR A 23 -27.89 6.69 -0.98
N LEU A 24 -26.90 6.74 -0.08
CA LEU A 24 -26.20 5.55 0.40
C LEU A 24 -27.14 4.61 1.16
N ALA A 25 -27.99 5.14 2.04
CA ALA A 25 -28.98 4.36 2.78
C ALA A 25 -29.96 3.65 1.83
N ALA A 26 -30.44 4.33 0.78
CA ALA A 26 -31.30 3.73 -0.24
C ALA A 26 -30.59 2.61 -1.00
N ARG A 27 -29.31 2.78 -1.37
CA ARG A 27 -28.52 1.75 -2.06
C ARG A 27 -28.22 0.54 -1.18
N VAL A 28 -28.00 0.74 0.11
CA VAL A 28 -27.84 -0.35 1.10
C VAL A 28 -29.16 -1.10 1.33
N ALA A 29 -30.30 -0.40 1.29
CA ALA A 29 -31.61 -1.05 1.39
C ALA A 29 -31.91 -1.93 0.16
N LEU A 30 -31.42 -1.53 -1.02
CA LEU A 30 -31.56 -2.31 -2.25
C LEU A 30 -30.59 -3.50 -2.30
N ASP A 31 -29.32 -3.28 -1.96
CA ASP A 31 -28.32 -4.33 -1.88
C ASP A 31 -27.52 -4.22 -0.56
N PRO A 32 -27.88 -5.03 0.46
CA PRO A 32 -27.21 -5.02 1.75
C PRO A 32 -25.72 -5.39 1.68
N PHE A 33 -25.29 -6.08 0.62
CA PHE A 33 -23.88 -6.42 0.43
C PHE A 33 -23.00 -5.16 0.36
N ASN A 34 -23.52 -4.04 -0.15
CA ASN A 34 -22.79 -2.77 -0.20
C ASN A 34 -22.32 -2.30 1.17
N ALA A 35 -23.14 -2.43 2.21
CA ALA A 35 -22.77 -2.04 3.57
C ALA A 35 -21.68 -2.96 4.13
N VAL A 36 -21.79 -4.27 3.87
CA VAL A 36 -20.81 -5.25 4.31
C VAL A 36 -19.47 -5.04 3.60
N ALA A 37 -19.48 -4.88 2.28
CA ALA A 37 -18.29 -4.58 1.49
C ALA A 37 -17.61 -3.27 1.93
N THR A 38 -18.40 -2.23 2.19
CA THR A 38 -17.88 -0.96 2.75
C THR A 38 -17.25 -1.15 4.12
N GLY A 39 -17.90 -1.92 5.00
CA GLY A 39 -17.37 -2.25 6.32
C GLY A 39 -16.04 -3.01 6.25
N LEU A 40 -15.95 -4.03 5.39
CA LEU A 40 -14.72 -4.79 5.14
C LEU A 40 -13.61 -3.88 4.60
N PHE A 41 -13.93 -2.98 3.68
CA PHE A 41 -12.97 -2.00 3.16
C PHE A 41 -12.44 -1.07 4.26
N VAL A 42 -13.31 -0.54 5.12
CA VAL A 42 -12.89 0.29 6.26
C VAL A 42 -12.00 -0.50 7.22
N LEU A 43 -12.36 -1.74 7.53
CA LEU A 43 -11.53 -2.61 8.37
C LEU A 43 -10.17 -2.91 7.73
N ALA A 44 -10.13 -3.08 6.41
CA ALA A 44 -8.88 -3.23 5.66
C ALA A 44 -7.98 -2.00 5.80
N VAL A 45 -8.54 -0.80 5.60
CA VAL A 45 -7.81 0.46 5.78
C VAL A 45 -7.29 0.61 7.21
N LEU A 46 -8.13 0.33 8.22
CA LEU A 46 -7.72 0.36 9.63
C LEU A 46 -6.59 -0.66 9.91
N HIS A 47 -6.68 -1.86 9.35
CA HIS A 47 -5.62 -2.87 9.48
C HIS A 47 -4.30 -2.36 8.90
N THR A 48 -4.30 -1.74 7.71
CA THR A 48 -3.10 -1.17 7.09
C THR A 48 -2.41 -0.14 8.01
N PHE A 49 -3.17 0.71 8.72
CA PHE A 49 -2.60 1.66 9.67
C PHE A 49 -2.02 0.99 10.94
N VAL A 50 -2.53 -0.18 11.32
CA VAL A 50 -2.05 -0.93 12.49
C VAL A 50 -0.90 -1.89 12.13
N ALA A 51 -0.71 -2.20 10.85
CA ALA A 51 0.33 -3.11 10.34
C ALA A 51 1.76 -2.82 10.87
N PRO A 52 2.24 -1.56 10.95
CA PRO A 52 3.56 -1.28 11.55
C PRO A 52 3.68 -1.70 13.01
N GLN A 53 2.57 -1.70 13.77
CA GLN A 53 2.57 -2.17 15.14
C GLN A 53 2.63 -3.70 15.23
N PHE A 54 2.01 -4.42 14.30
CA PHE A 54 2.16 -5.88 14.21
C PHE A 54 3.59 -6.27 13.88
N ALA A 55 4.19 -5.61 12.88
CA ALA A 55 5.60 -5.81 12.51
C ALA A 55 6.55 -5.55 13.70
N ARG A 56 6.34 -4.47 14.46
CA ARG A 56 7.12 -4.20 15.67
C ARG A 56 6.96 -5.28 16.74
N ARG A 57 5.72 -5.69 17.05
CA ARG A 57 5.45 -6.74 18.04
C ARG A 57 6.04 -8.09 17.63
N ALA A 58 6.06 -8.41 16.33
CA ALA A 58 6.73 -9.58 15.80
C ALA A 58 8.23 -9.58 16.10
N HIS A 59 8.91 -8.47 15.80
CA HIS A 59 10.34 -8.30 16.07
C HIS A 59 10.66 -8.35 17.57
N GLU A 60 9.90 -7.64 18.40
CA GLU A 60 10.07 -7.64 19.87
C GLU A 60 9.90 -9.05 20.47
N ARG A 61 8.97 -9.85 19.92
CA ARG A 61 8.72 -11.22 20.35
C ARG A 61 9.83 -12.18 19.93
N GLN A 62 10.22 -12.16 18.65
CA GLN A 62 11.31 -13.00 18.16
C GLN A 62 12.63 -12.68 18.86
N HIS A 63 12.94 -11.38 19.04
CA HIS A 63 14.16 -10.95 19.72
C HIS A 63 14.26 -11.48 21.15
N ARG A 64 13.16 -11.44 21.91
CA ARG A 64 13.12 -11.97 23.27
C ARG A 64 13.38 -13.49 23.32
N LEU A 65 12.77 -14.24 22.40
CA LEU A 65 12.96 -15.70 22.31
C LEU A 65 14.38 -16.06 21.86
N ASP A 66 14.96 -15.27 20.96
CA ASP A 66 16.35 -15.43 20.53
C ASP A 66 17.33 -15.14 21.66
N GLU A 67 17.08 -14.10 22.47
CA GLU A 67 17.87 -13.83 23.67
C GLU A 67 17.83 -14.98 24.68
N GLU A 68 16.64 -15.52 24.97
CA GLU A 68 16.47 -16.66 25.87
C GLU A 68 17.17 -17.91 25.34
N SER A 69 17.05 -18.18 24.03
CA SER A 69 17.71 -19.30 23.38
C SER A 69 19.23 -19.18 23.43
N ARG A 70 19.78 -17.98 23.16
CA ARG A 70 21.21 -17.69 23.27
C ARG A 70 21.73 -17.86 24.69
N ARG A 71 20.98 -17.41 25.71
CA ARG A 71 21.35 -17.60 27.13
C ARG A 71 21.39 -19.08 27.52
N CYS A 72 20.51 -19.89 26.94
CA CYS A 72 20.46 -21.34 27.18
C CYS A 72 21.37 -22.16 26.26
N GLY A 73 22.17 -21.53 25.39
CA GLY A 73 23.01 -22.23 24.39
C GLY A 73 22.22 -23.02 23.34
N ARG A 74 20.95 -22.69 23.13
CA ARG A 74 20.07 -23.32 22.14
C ARG A 74 20.14 -22.58 20.81
N ALA A 75 19.88 -23.29 19.72
CA ALA A 75 19.73 -22.66 18.41
C ALA A 75 18.49 -21.75 18.41
N CYS A 76 18.62 -20.56 17.81
CA CYS A 76 17.48 -19.67 17.55
C CYS A 76 16.55 -20.34 16.53
N THR A 77 15.28 -20.48 16.89
CA THR A 77 14.24 -21.02 15.99
C THR A 77 13.15 -19.98 15.80
N PRO A 78 12.56 -19.89 14.60
CA PRO A 78 11.44 -18.99 14.34
C PRO A 78 10.22 -19.38 15.19
N ASP A 79 9.59 -18.38 15.82
CA ASP A 79 8.36 -18.56 16.58
C ASP A 79 7.13 -18.37 15.67
N LEU A 80 6.19 -19.33 15.72
CA LEU A 80 5.00 -19.29 14.87
C LEU A 80 4.14 -18.05 15.10
N VAL A 81 4.08 -17.55 16.34
CA VAL A 81 3.31 -16.35 16.66
C VAL A 81 4.03 -15.09 16.19
N ALA A 82 5.36 -15.03 16.31
CA ALA A 82 6.15 -13.94 15.73
C ALA A 82 6.00 -13.90 14.20
N GLU A 83 6.05 -15.05 13.53
CA GLU A 83 5.85 -15.15 12.08
C GLU A 83 4.44 -14.72 11.67
N ALA A 84 3.40 -15.16 12.39
CA ALA A 84 2.02 -14.74 12.12
C ALA A 84 1.83 -13.22 12.32
N LEU A 85 2.47 -12.62 13.34
CA LEU A 85 2.45 -11.18 13.55
C LEU A 85 3.25 -10.43 12.47
N HIS A 86 4.35 -11.01 11.99
CA HIS A 86 5.14 -10.44 10.91
C HIS A 86 4.33 -10.41 9.62
N PHE A 87 3.70 -11.54 9.28
CA PHE A 87 2.81 -11.69 8.14
C PHE A 87 1.64 -10.69 8.20
N LEU A 88 0.97 -10.55 9.36
CA LEU A 88 -0.08 -9.52 9.56
C LEU A 88 0.44 -8.08 9.55
N GLY A 89 1.75 -7.88 9.64
CA GLY A 89 2.40 -6.58 9.58
C GLY A 89 2.79 -6.13 8.17
N GLU A 90 2.73 -7.00 7.17
CA GLU A 90 3.00 -6.67 5.77
C GLU A 90 1.77 -6.07 5.10
N VAL A 91 1.92 -4.92 4.44
CA VAL A 91 0.80 -4.20 3.83
C VAL A 91 0.21 -4.95 2.63
N GLU A 92 1.03 -5.67 1.88
CA GLU A 92 0.63 -6.53 0.76
C GLU A 92 -0.25 -7.68 1.25
N VAL A 93 0.12 -8.28 2.39
CA VAL A 93 -0.65 -9.35 3.02
C VAL A 93 -1.99 -8.84 3.53
N VAL A 94 -2.03 -7.63 4.10
CA VAL A 94 -3.28 -7.02 4.56
C VAL A 94 -4.29 -6.95 3.40
N PHE A 95 -3.88 -6.45 2.23
CA PHE A 95 -4.77 -6.39 1.07
C PHE A 95 -5.22 -7.79 0.60
N GLY A 96 -4.29 -8.74 0.50
CA GLY A 96 -4.61 -10.12 0.10
C GLY A 96 -5.59 -10.81 1.05
N LEU A 97 -5.37 -10.66 2.36
CA LEU A 97 -6.23 -11.22 3.41
C LEU A 97 -7.66 -10.68 3.29
N TRP A 98 -7.82 -9.36 3.20
CA TRP A 98 -9.14 -8.74 3.11
C TRP A 98 -9.84 -9.02 1.77
N ALA A 99 -9.09 -9.18 0.68
CA ALA A 99 -9.65 -9.65 -0.59
C ALA A 99 -10.23 -11.06 -0.47
N VAL A 100 -9.53 -11.99 0.20
CA VAL A 100 -10.04 -13.35 0.46
C VAL A 100 -11.30 -13.29 1.32
N VAL A 101 -11.32 -12.48 2.38
CA VAL A 101 -12.51 -12.28 3.22
C VAL A 101 -13.67 -11.71 2.40
N LEU A 102 -13.42 -10.72 1.55
CA LEU A 102 -14.44 -10.13 0.68
C LEU A 102 -15.01 -11.16 -0.31
N ILE A 103 -14.16 -11.96 -0.95
CA ILE A 103 -14.58 -13.04 -1.86
C ILE A 103 -15.43 -14.08 -1.12
N ALA A 104 -15.04 -14.47 0.09
CA ALA A 104 -15.79 -15.43 0.91
C ALA A 104 -17.18 -14.89 1.28
N VAL A 105 -17.26 -13.63 1.70
CA VAL A 105 -18.53 -12.97 2.04
C VAL A 105 -19.39 -12.76 0.79
N ALA A 106 -18.82 -12.30 -0.31
CA ALA A 106 -19.52 -12.17 -1.59
C ALA A 106 -20.09 -13.52 -2.06
N THR A 107 -19.31 -14.60 -1.89
CA THR A 107 -19.73 -15.95 -2.24
C THR A 107 -20.92 -16.39 -1.38
N ALA A 108 -20.94 -16.01 -0.10
CA ALA A 108 -22.06 -16.30 0.79
C ALA A 108 -23.35 -15.53 0.42
N PHE A 109 -23.23 -14.32 -0.14
CA PHE A 109 -24.36 -13.48 -0.53
C PHE A 109 -24.91 -13.81 -1.93
N HIS A 110 -24.03 -13.92 -2.91
CA HIS A 110 -24.38 -13.99 -4.34
C HIS A 110 -24.06 -15.35 -4.98
N GLY A 111 -23.42 -16.26 -4.24
CA GLY A 111 -23.03 -17.58 -4.71
C GLY A 111 -21.68 -17.60 -5.44
N TRP A 112 -21.05 -18.77 -5.43
CA TRP A 112 -19.70 -18.98 -6.00
C TRP A 112 -19.61 -18.61 -7.48
N HIS A 113 -20.59 -19.05 -8.28
CA HIS A 113 -20.56 -18.85 -9.73
C HIS A 113 -20.61 -17.36 -10.13
N ALA A 114 -21.42 -16.56 -9.43
CA ALA A 114 -21.53 -15.13 -9.69
C ALA A 114 -20.23 -14.40 -9.34
N VAL A 115 -19.61 -14.74 -8.20
CA VAL A 115 -18.33 -14.14 -7.77
C VAL A 115 -17.18 -14.53 -8.70
N VAL A 116 -17.10 -15.80 -9.11
CA VAL A 116 -16.09 -16.26 -10.06
C VAL A 116 -16.24 -15.56 -11.40
N HIS A 117 -17.47 -15.42 -11.91
CA HIS A 117 -17.72 -14.70 -13.15
C HIS A 117 -17.31 -13.22 -13.04
N TYR A 118 -17.64 -12.57 -11.93
CA TYR A 118 -17.22 -11.20 -11.68
C TYR A 118 -15.69 -11.05 -11.67
N VAL A 119 -15.00 -11.86 -10.87
CA VAL A 119 -13.54 -11.80 -10.69
C VAL A 119 -12.81 -12.15 -11.99
N ASN A 120 -13.23 -13.18 -12.72
CA ASN A 120 -12.49 -13.66 -13.89
C ASN A 120 -12.84 -12.93 -15.18
N ASP A 121 -14.12 -12.62 -15.38
CA ASP A 121 -14.62 -12.18 -16.70
C ASP A 121 -14.96 -10.69 -16.74
N THR A 122 -15.23 -10.06 -15.58
CA THR A 122 -15.70 -8.66 -15.52
C THR A 122 -14.62 -7.69 -15.05
N VAL A 123 -13.79 -8.07 -14.07
CA VAL A 123 -12.77 -7.18 -13.52
C VAL A 123 -11.55 -7.08 -14.45
N VAL A 124 -11.14 -5.85 -14.74
CA VAL A 124 -9.92 -5.56 -15.50
C VAL A 124 -8.77 -5.30 -14.53
N TYR A 125 -7.75 -6.15 -14.59
CA TYR A 125 -6.58 -6.08 -13.71
C TYR A 125 -5.36 -5.38 -14.35
N THR A 126 -5.53 -4.80 -15.54
CA THR A 126 -4.41 -4.24 -16.33
C THR A 126 -3.66 -3.17 -15.55
N GLU A 127 -4.36 -2.19 -14.98
CA GLU A 127 -3.76 -1.11 -14.21
C GLU A 127 -3.11 -1.64 -12.93
N ALA A 128 -3.79 -2.51 -12.18
CA ALA A 128 -3.26 -3.07 -10.93
C ALA A 128 -1.98 -3.88 -11.18
N LEU A 129 -1.99 -4.76 -12.19
CA LEU A 129 -0.82 -5.55 -12.57
C LEU A 129 0.30 -4.65 -13.08
N PHE A 130 -0.01 -3.64 -13.90
CA PHE A 130 0.96 -2.66 -14.37
C PHE A 130 1.67 -2.00 -13.19
N VAL A 131 0.92 -1.47 -12.20
CA VAL A 131 1.46 -0.82 -11.00
C VAL A 131 2.38 -1.76 -10.20
N VAL A 132 1.95 -2.99 -9.95
CA VAL A 132 2.76 -3.99 -9.23
C VAL A 132 4.08 -4.27 -9.97
N VAL A 133 4.01 -4.46 -11.29
CA VAL A 133 5.20 -4.75 -12.11
C VAL A 133 6.17 -3.57 -12.12
N ILE A 134 5.70 -2.34 -12.35
CA ILE A 134 6.58 -1.17 -12.36
C ILE A 134 7.20 -0.90 -10.99
N MET A 135 6.48 -1.09 -9.89
CA MET A 135 7.00 -0.91 -8.53
C MET A 135 8.07 -1.98 -8.22
N ALA A 136 7.82 -3.23 -8.60
CA ALA A 136 8.79 -4.31 -8.47
C ALA A 136 10.06 -4.03 -9.29
N MET A 137 9.93 -3.58 -10.55
CA MET A 137 11.08 -3.20 -11.37
C MET A 137 11.81 -1.98 -10.82
N ALA A 138 11.08 -0.96 -10.36
CA ALA A 138 11.63 0.29 -9.82
C ALA A 138 12.41 0.08 -8.52
N SER A 139 12.01 -0.89 -7.70
CA SER A 139 12.70 -1.27 -6.45
C SER A 139 13.93 -2.16 -6.68
N THR A 140 14.26 -2.54 -7.92
CA THR A 140 15.46 -3.33 -8.20
C THR A 140 16.75 -2.51 -8.03
N ARG A 141 17.82 -3.17 -7.58
CA ARG A 141 19.14 -2.54 -7.37
C ARG A 141 19.67 -1.79 -8.60
N PRO A 142 19.61 -2.34 -9.84
CA PRO A 142 20.14 -1.64 -11.01
C PRO A 142 19.39 -0.33 -11.31
N VAL A 143 18.06 -0.33 -11.17
CA VAL A 143 17.23 0.86 -11.41
C VAL A 143 17.53 1.93 -10.36
N ILE A 144 17.61 1.54 -9.08
CA ILE A 144 17.95 2.48 -8.01
C ILE A 144 19.35 3.04 -8.20
N ALA A 145 20.35 2.22 -8.56
CA ALA A 145 21.71 2.68 -8.79
C ALA A 145 21.82 3.67 -9.97
N LEU A 146 21.06 3.43 -11.05
CA LEU A 146 20.97 4.35 -12.17
C LEU A 146 20.36 5.70 -11.74
N ALA A 147 19.23 5.65 -11.00
CA ALA A 147 18.56 6.84 -10.50
C ALA A 147 19.45 7.63 -9.52
N GLU A 148 20.11 6.93 -8.60
CA GLU A 148 21.09 7.50 -7.67
C GLU A 148 22.23 8.17 -8.44
N GLY A 149 22.80 7.51 -9.46
CA GLY A 149 23.83 8.10 -10.30
C GLY A 149 23.36 9.34 -11.06
N ALA A 150 22.12 9.36 -11.56
CA ALA A 150 21.55 10.49 -12.29
C ALA A 150 21.27 11.68 -11.36
N LEU A 151 20.55 11.46 -10.25
CA LEU A 151 20.25 12.50 -9.27
C LEU A 151 21.50 12.98 -8.55
N GLY A 152 22.49 12.10 -8.34
CA GLY A 152 23.77 12.44 -7.73
C GLY A 152 24.53 13.52 -8.52
N ARG A 153 24.39 13.55 -9.86
CA ARG A 153 24.96 14.63 -10.68
C ARG A 153 24.30 15.98 -10.38
N ALA A 154 22.98 16.01 -10.24
CA ALA A 154 22.27 17.23 -9.86
C ALA A 154 22.60 17.65 -8.42
N ALA A 155 22.62 16.70 -7.48
CA ALA A 155 23.00 16.95 -6.09
C ALA A 155 24.46 17.42 -5.94
N SER A 156 25.34 17.06 -6.88
CA SER A 156 26.74 17.49 -6.87
C SER A 156 26.92 19.01 -7.00
N ILE A 157 25.94 19.72 -7.60
CA ILE A 157 25.91 21.18 -7.64
C ILE A 157 25.89 21.75 -6.21
N GLY A 158 25.16 21.10 -5.30
CA GLY A 158 25.13 21.40 -3.87
C GLY A 158 26.15 20.61 -3.04
N ARG A 159 27.29 20.21 -3.65
CA ARG A 159 28.35 19.40 -3.04
C ARG A 159 27.89 18.04 -2.49
N ALA A 160 26.81 17.48 -3.01
CA ALA A 160 26.23 16.21 -2.57
C ALA A 160 25.96 16.14 -1.05
N THR A 161 25.66 17.29 -0.43
CA THR A 161 25.26 17.33 0.98
C THR A 161 23.89 16.66 1.17
N PRO A 162 23.54 16.18 2.38
CA PRO A 162 22.22 15.60 2.65
C PRO A 162 21.06 16.52 2.28
N LEU A 163 21.23 17.83 2.49
CA LEU A 163 20.25 18.84 2.11
C LEU A 163 20.16 19.02 0.59
N ALA A 164 21.29 18.95 -0.13
CA ALA A 164 21.30 18.96 -1.59
C ALA A 164 20.60 17.73 -2.17
N TRP A 165 20.82 16.55 -1.59
CA TRP A 165 20.10 15.32 -1.94
C TRP A 165 18.61 15.44 -1.67
N TRP A 166 18.23 15.88 -0.47
CA TRP A 166 16.83 16.10 -0.09
C TRP A 166 16.12 17.03 -1.08
N PHE A 167 16.72 18.18 -1.39
CA PHE A 167 16.16 19.14 -2.35
C PHE A 167 16.09 18.58 -3.78
N THR A 168 17.15 17.87 -4.21
CA THR A 168 17.22 17.25 -5.53
C THR A 168 16.13 16.19 -5.70
N ILE A 169 15.97 15.30 -4.72
CA ILE A 169 14.96 14.24 -4.76
C ILE A 169 13.55 14.83 -4.76
N LEU A 170 13.27 15.83 -3.91
CA LEU A 170 11.93 16.44 -3.82
C LEU A 170 11.58 17.37 -4.98
N SER A 171 12.56 17.78 -5.79
CA SER A 171 12.34 18.66 -6.94
C SER A 171 12.39 17.89 -8.26
N ILE A 172 13.48 17.15 -8.51
CA ILE A 172 13.69 16.41 -9.76
C ILE A 172 12.90 15.10 -9.75
N GLY A 173 12.81 14.43 -8.61
CA GLY A 173 12.07 13.16 -8.48
C GLY A 173 10.62 13.24 -8.98
N PRO A 174 9.83 14.22 -8.53
CA PRO A 174 8.49 14.48 -9.06
C PRO A 174 8.43 14.74 -10.56
N LEU A 175 9.37 15.50 -11.11
CA LEU A 175 9.44 15.77 -12.55
C LEU A 175 9.76 14.51 -13.36
N LEU A 176 10.50 13.55 -12.78
CA LEU A 176 10.71 12.25 -13.40
C LEU A 176 9.43 11.41 -13.42
N GLY A 177 8.48 11.65 -12.51
CA GLY A 177 7.16 11.03 -12.49
C GLY A 177 6.44 11.09 -13.83
N SER A 178 6.50 12.24 -14.52
CA SER A 178 5.89 12.44 -15.84
C SER A 178 6.59 11.67 -16.98
N PHE A 179 7.84 11.25 -16.78
CA PHE A 179 8.62 10.51 -17.79
C PHE A 179 8.61 8.99 -17.59
N ILE A 180 8.45 8.54 -16.35
CA ILE A 180 8.30 7.12 -16.02
C ILE A 180 6.84 6.86 -15.67
N THR A 181 6.53 6.72 -14.40
CA THR A 181 5.17 6.58 -13.87
C THR A 181 5.19 7.04 -12.43
N GLU A 182 4.06 7.55 -11.92
CA GLU A 182 3.97 8.00 -10.53
C GLU A 182 4.40 6.90 -9.53
N PRO A 183 3.92 5.64 -9.61
CA PRO A 183 4.29 4.63 -8.63
C PRO A 183 5.78 4.29 -8.65
N ALA A 184 6.41 4.28 -9.84
CA ALA A 184 7.84 4.06 -9.96
C ALA A 184 8.65 5.24 -9.40
N ALA A 185 8.26 6.48 -9.71
CA ALA A 185 8.93 7.68 -9.22
C ALA A 185 8.84 7.80 -7.70
N MET A 186 7.66 7.56 -7.11
CA MET A 186 7.47 7.51 -5.67
C MET A 186 8.38 6.46 -5.03
N THR A 187 8.40 5.24 -5.56
CA THR A 187 9.22 4.13 -5.03
C THR A 187 10.71 4.47 -5.05
N ILE A 188 11.23 4.95 -6.19
CA ILE A 188 12.64 5.32 -6.34
C ILE A 188 13.00 6.46 -5.39
N CYS A 189 12.20 7.53 -5.35
CA CYS A 189 12.50 8.70 -4.53
C CYS A 189 12.42 8.40 -3.03
N ALA A 190 11.45 7.59 -2.60
CA ALA A 190 11.35 7.16 -1.21
C ALA A 190 12.56 6.32 -0.79
N LEU A 191 13.02 5.38 -1.63
CA LEU A 191 14.21 4.58 -1.36
C LEU A 191 15.49 5.43 -1.34
N LEU A 192 15.62 6.42 -2.23
CA LEU A 192 16.75 7.35 -2.22
C LEU A 192 16.73 8.26 -1.00
N LEU A 193 15.57 8.78 -0.58
CA LEU A 193 15.43 9.55 0.66
C LEU A 193 15.79 8.71 1.88
N SER A 194 15.39 7.43 1.89
CA SER A 194 15.74 6.52 2.97
C SER A 194 17.27 6.47 3.14
N ARG A 195 18.01 6.20 2.06
CA ARG A 195 19.48 6.04 2.08
C ARG A 195 20.25 7.34 2.31
N GLN A 196 19.80 8.44 1.70
CA GLN A 196 20.57 9.70 1.68
C GLN A 196 20.20 10.65 2.82
N PHE A 197 19.02 10.46 3.44
CA PHE A 197 18.49 11.38 4.43
C PHE A 197 17.95 10.68 5.69
N PHE A 198 17.19 9.58 5.59
CA PHE A 198 16.63 8.94 6.80
C PHE A 198 17.62 8.09 7.58
N ASP A 199 18.68 7.60 6.95
CA ASP A 199 19.82 6.94 7.61
C ASP A 199 20.55 7.90 8.58
N LEU A 200 20.35 9.22 8.47
CA LEU A 200 20.86 10.23 9.40
C LEU A 200 19.95 10.45 10.61
N GLU A 201 18.93 9.61 10.78
CA GLU A 201 17.97 9.64 11.89
C GLU A 201 17.31 11.02 12.14
N PRO A 202 16.71 11.67 11.12
CA PRO A 202 15.96 12.90 11.34
C PRO A 202 14.75 12.65 12.25
N SER A 203 14.24 13.72 12.86
CA SER A 203 13.07 13.63 13.74
C SER A 203 11.86 13.03 13.02
N GLU A 204 11.02 12.30 13.76
CA GLU A 204 9.81 11.67 13.18
C GLU A 204 8.91 12.66 12.43
N PRO A 205 8.63 13.88 12.95
CA PRO A 205 7.83 14.85 12.20
C PRO A 205 8.47 15.22 10.86
N LEU A 206 9.80 15.33 10.80
CA LEU A 206 10.52 15.68 9.57
C LEU A 206 10.50 14.52 8.56
N LYS A 207 10.58 13.27 9.02
CA LYS A 207 10.41 12.07 8.16
C LYS A 207 9.03 12.06 7.51
N TYR A 208 7.97 12.20 8.31
CA TYR A 208 6.59 12.21 7.82
C TYR A 208 6.30 13.41 6.91
N ALA A 209 6.76 14.61 7.27
CA ALA A 209 6.62 15.79 6.43
C ALA A 209 7.33 15.65 5.08
N THR A 210 8.54 15.07 5.08
CA THR A 210 9.32 14.84 3.86
C THR A 210 8.64 13.82 2.94
N LEU A 211 8.14 12.69 3.49
CA LEU A 211 7.39 11.71 2.70
C LEU A 211 6.07 12.28 2.19
N GLY A 212 5.34 13.02 3.03
CA GLY A 212 4.11 13.69 2.62
C GLY A 212 4.35 14.67 1.48
N LEU A 213 5.41 15.49 1.57
CA LEU A 213 5.81 16.41 0.52
C LEU A 213 6.21 15.69 -0.77
N LEU A 214 6.96 14.59 -0.67
CA LEU A 214 7.31 13.77 -1.83
C LEU A 214 6.06 13.28 -2.55
N PHE A 215 5.13 12.64 -1.83
CA PHE A 215 3.95 12.04 -2.43
C PHE A 215 3.02 13.09 -3.03
N VAL A 216 2.85 14.23 -2.37
CA VAL A 216 2.09 15.36 -2.93
C VAL A 216 2.77 15.88 -4.19
N ASN A 217 4.09 16.07 -4.19
CA ASN A 217 4.79 16.59 -5.36
C ASN A 217 4.72 15.63 -6.55
N VAL A 218 4.93 14.32 -6.34
CA VAL A 218 4.83 13.32 -7.41
C VAL A 218 3.39 13.28 -7.95
N SER A 219 2.38 13.35 -7.09
CA SER A 219 0.97 13.37 -7.49
C SER A 219 0.56 14.63 -8.27
N ILE A 220 1.24 15.77 -8.06
CA ILE A 220 0.99 17.01 -8.83
C ILE A 220 1.77 17.01 -10.15
N GLY A 221 2.95 16.41 -10.17
CA GLY A 221 3.85 16.39 -11.34
C GLY A 221 3.54 15.30 -12.36
N GLY A 222 2.75 14.29 -12.01
CA GLY A 222 2.30 13.19 -12.88
C GLY A 222 1.26 13.62 -13.91
#